data_AF-A0A3C0NHS8-F1
#
_entry.id   AF-A0A3C0NHS8-F1
#
_cell.length_a   1.000
_cell.length_b   1.000
_cell.length_c   1.000
_cell.angle_alpha   90.00
_cell.angle_beta   90.00
_cell.angle_gamma   90.00
#
_symmetry.space_group_name_H-M   'P 1'
#
loop_
_entity.id
_entity.type
_entity.pdbx_description
1 polymer ?
#
loop_
_entity_poly.entity_id
_entity_poly.type
_entity_poly.pdbx_seq_one_letter_code
_entity_poly.pdbx_strand_id
1 'polypeptide(L)' 'MSDTQVNNLPSEVQELPEGAQNIFRAAFKSAKEDGLSEEAARDVAWNSIKVEYEQGSDGKWQHKPDASNINNKAVPSGGN' A
#
# COMPACT_ATOMS: atom_id res chain seq x y z
N MET A 1 -20.72 13.90 6.89
CA MET A 1 -19.75 12.89 6.41
C MET A 1 -18.86 13.65 5.44
N SER A 2 -17.67 14.04 5.89
CA SER A 2 -16.85 15.06 5.22
C SER A 2 -15.61 14.41 4.63
N ASP A 3 -15.80 13.68 3.52
CA ASP A 3 -14.77 12.94 2.80
C ASP A 3 -13.98 13.86 1.85
N THR A 4 -13.46 14.97 2.37
CA THR A 4 -12.66 15.91 1.56
C THR A 4 -11.52 16.48 2.38
N GLN A 5 -10.39 15.77 2.42
CA GLN A 5 -9.12 16.43 2.69
C GLN A 5 -7.94 15.64 2.09
N VAL A 6 -7.74 15.90 0.80
CA VAL A 6 -6.55 15.54 0.01
C VAL A 6 -5.24 15.93 0.70
N ASN A 7 -5.24 16.92 1.61
CA ASN A 7 -4.02 17.43 2.26
C ASN A 7 -3.62 16.75 3.58
N ASN A 8 -4.48 15.91 4.17
CA ASN A 8 -4.04 14.98 5.19
C ASN A 8 -4.02 13.62 4.50
N LEU A 9 -2.81 13.10 4.23
CA LEU A 9 -2.66 11.65 4.17
C LEU A 9 -3.33 11.14 5.45
N PRO A 10 -4.38 10.30 5.34
CA PRO A 10 -5.07 9.84 6.52
C PRO A 10 -4.02 9.10 7.35
N SER A 11 -4.13 9.16 8.68
CA SER A 11 -3.17 8.53 9.58
C SER A 11 -2.86 7.08 9.18
N GLU A 12 -3.85 6.41 8.60
CA GLU A 12 -3.73 5.10 7.97
C GLU A 12 -2.54 4.96 7.01
N VAL A 13 -2.25 5.93 6.13
CA VAL A 13 -1.08 5.87 5.21
C VAL A 13 0.24 6.01 5.95
N GLN A 14 0.27 6.77 7.04
CA GLN A 14 1.47 6.90 7.86
C GLN A 14 1.73 5.63 8.68
N GLU A 15 0.67 4.90 9.02
CA GLU A 15 0.72 3.60 9.69
C GLU A 15 1.01 2.44 8.73
N LEU A 16 1.02 2.70 7.42
CA LEU A 16 1.41 1.70 6.42
C LEU A 16 2.90 1.38 6.50
N PRO A 17 3.29 0.13 6.21
CA PRO A 17 4.69 -0.22 6.00
C PRO A 17 5.29 0.53 4.81
N GLU A 18 6.61 0.71 4.83
CA GLU A 18 7.35 1.51 3.83
C GLU A 18 7.06 1.08 2.38
N GLY A 19 6.91 -0.23 2.13
CA GLY A 19 6.54 -0.75 0.81
C GLY A 19 5.20 -0.22 0.31
N ALA A 20 4.17 -0.24 1.16
CA ALA A 20 2.84 0.28 0.82
C ALA A 20 2.85 1.80 0.60
N GLN A 21 3.63 2.55 1.39
CA GLN A 21 3.82 3.99 1.18
C GLN A 21 4.48 4.28 -0.17
N ASN A 22 5.46 3.47 -0.57
CA ASN A 22 6.15 3.62 -1.84
C ASN A 22 5.22 3.33 -3.03
N ILE A 23 4.41 2.26 -2.95
CA ILE A 23 3.38 1.93 -3.94
C ILE A 23 2.40 3.09 -4.08
N PHE A 24 1.90 3.62 -2.96
CA PHE A 24 0.98 4.76 -2.97
C PHE A 24 1.57 5.96 -3.71
N ARG A 25 2.80 6.36 -3.36
CA ARG A 25 3.47 7.52 -4.00
C ARG A 25 3.67 7.31 -5.50
N ALA A 26 4.09 6.11 -5.90
CA ALA A 26 4.30 5.77 -7.31
C ALA A 26 3.00 5.81 -8.11
N ALA A 27 1.94 5.17 -7.60
CA ALA A 27 0.63 5.14 -8.24
C ALA A 27 -0.02 6.53 -8.27
N PHE A 28 0.07 7.28 -7.17
CA PHE A 28 -0.46 8.64 -7.08
C PHE A 28 0.25 9.57 -8.07
N LYS A 29 1.59 9.55 -8.11
CA LYS A 29 2.37 10.35 -9.06
C LYS A 29 2.01 9.99 -10.50
N SER A 30 1.96 8.70 -10.83
CA SER A 30 1.63 8.24 -12.17
C SER A 30 0.24 8.69 -12.59
N ALA A 31 -0.77 8.57 -11.72
CA ALA A 31 -2.12 9.03 -12.01
C ALA A 31 -2.21 10.56 -12.17
N LYS A 32 -1.45 11.32 -11.37
CA LYS A 32 -1.32 12.78 -11.55
C LYS A 32 -0.67 13.14 -12.89
N GLU A 33 0.35 12.40 -13.31
CA GLU A 33 1.01 12.57 -14.62
C GLU A 33 0.08 12.22 -15.79
N ASP A 34 -0.83 11.26 -15.59
CA ASP A 34 -1.88 10.88 -16.55
C ASP A 34 -3.02 11.92 -16.63
N GLY A 35 -2.99 12.96 -15.78
CA GLY A 35 -3.95 14.05 -15.77
C GLY A 35 -5.18 13.81 -14.89
N LEU A 36 -5.15 12.80 -14.01
CA LEU A 36 -6.23 12.56 -13.07
C LEU A 36 -6.30 13.66 -12.00
N SER A 37 -7.53 13.96 -11.57
CA SER A 37 -7.79 14.76 -10.38
C SER A 37 -7.16 14.11 -9.15
N GLU A 38 -6.81 14.92 -8.15
CA GLU A 38 -6.15 14.42 -6.93
C GLU A 38 -6.96 13.35 -6.20
N GLU A 39 -8.28 13.49 -6.20
CA GLU A 39 -9.21 12.47 -5.68
C GLU A 39 -9.07 11.13 -6.40
N ALA A 40 -9.04 11.15 -7.73
CA ALA A 40 -9.00 9.95 -8.56
C ALA A 40 -7.61 9.31 -8.52
N ALA A 41 -6.54 10.12 -8.54
CA ALA A 41 -5.17 9.65 -8.35
C ALA A 41 -4.99 8.98 -6.98
N ARG A 42 -5.61 9.52 -5.93
CA ARG A 42 -5.61 8.94 -4.59
C ARG A 42 -6.38 7.62 -4.55
N ASP A 43 -7.53 7.55 -5.21
CA ASP A 43 -8.30 6.30 -5.28
C ASP A 43 -7.52 5.19 -5.99
N VAL A 44 -6.87 5.51 -7.12
CA VAL A 44 -5.97 4.60 -7.84
C VAL A 44 -4.84 4.12 -6.93
N ALA A 45 -4.18 5.03 -6.22
CA ALA A 45 -3.09 4.68 -5.30
C ALA A 45 -3.55 3.79 -4.13
N TRP A 46 -4.74 4.05 -3.57
CA TRP A 46 -5.36 3.18 -2.57
C TRP A 46 -5.72 1.82 -3.11
N ASN A 47 -6.19 1.76 -4.35
CA ASN A 47 -6.49 0.50 -5.02
C ASN A 47 -5.21 -0.35 -5.15
N SER A 48 -4.09 0.27 -5.53
CA SER A 48 -2.79 -0.40 -5.60
C SER A 48 -2.35 -0.97 -4.25
N ILE A 49 -2.51 -0.23 -3.15
CA ILE A 49 -2.23 -0.77 -1.80
C ILE A 49 -3.16 -1.94 -1.53
N LYS A 50 -4.47 -1.84 -1.78
CA LYS A 50 -5.45 -2.91 -1.52
C LYS A 50 -5.20 -4.20 -2.33
N VAL A 51 -4.47 -4.09 -3.44
CA VAL A 51 -4.06 -5.23 -4.26
C VAL A 51 -2.94 -6.02 -3.59
N GLU A 52 -1.97 -5.35 -2.97
CA GLU A 52 -0.80 -5.99 -2.34
C GLU A 52 -0.91 -6.14 -0.81
N TYR A 53 -1.71 -5.30 -0.17
CA TYR A 53 -1.93 -5.24 1.27
C TYR A 53 -3.42 -5.30 1.57
N GLU A 54 -3.76 -5.90 2.69
CA GLU A 54 -5.12 -6.00 3.20
C GLU A 54 -5.19 -5.39 4.60
N GLN A 55 -6.30 -4.74 4.91
CA GLN A 55 -6.56 -4.29 6.27
C GLN A 55 -7.07 -5.49 7.08
N GLY A 56 -6.29 -5.91 8.06
CA GLY A 56 -6.69 -6.94 9.01
C GLY A 56 -7.78 -6.45 9.95
N SER A 57 -8.41 -7.38 10.67
CA SER A 57 -9.49 -7.06 11.64
C SER A 57 -9.06 -6.15 12.80
N ASP A 58 -7.75 -6.00 13.02
CA ASP A 58 -7.15 -5.08 14.00
C ASP A 58 -7.06 -3.64 13.48
N GLY A 59 -7.48 -3.38 12.24
CA GLY A 59 -7.32 -2.10 11.56
C GLY A 59 -5.91 -1.87 10.98
N LYS A 60 -4.97 -2.78 11.25
CA LYS A 60 -3.60 -2.75 10.70
C LYS A 60 -3.54 -3.32 9.29
N TRP A 61 -2.76 -2.68 8.44
CA TRP A 61 -2.47 -3.19 7.11
C TRP A 61 -1.38 -4.25 7.16
N GLN A 62 -1.67 -5.40 6.57
CA GLN A 62 -0.75 -6.52 6.43
C GLN A 62 -0.55 -6.82 4.95
N HIS A 63 0.66 -7.25 4.57
CA HIS A 63 0.89 -7.69 3.20
C HIS A 63 -0.06 -8.86 2.94
N LYS A 64 -0.82 -8.79 1.85
CA LYS A 64 -1.57 -9.94 1.40
C LYS A 64 -0.57 -11.06 1.21
N PRO A 65 -0.88 -12.27 1.68
CA PRO A 65 -0.13 -13.44 1.27
C PRO A 65 -0.40 -13.61 -0.23
N ASP A 66 0.35 -12.86 -1.05
CA ASP A 66 0.42 -13.11 -2.48
C ASP A 66 0.89 -14.56 -2.61
N ALA A 67 0.22 -15.34 -3.45
CA ALA A 67 0.44 -16.78 -3.65
C ALA A 67 1.77 -17.05 -4.41
N SER A 68 2.79 -16.34 -4.02
CA SER A 68 3.86 -15.79 -4.85
C SER A 68 5.12 -15.60 -4.02
N ASN A 69 5.03 -15.55 -2.68
CA ASN A 69 6.19 -15.83 -1.81
C ASN A 69 6.47 -17.34 -1.73
N ILE A 70 6.71 -17.96 -2.88
CA ILE A 70 7.36 -19.28 -3.00
C ILE A 70 8.89 -19.13 -3.14
N ASN A 71 9.39 -17.95 -2.83
CA ASN A 71 10.77 -17.50 -2.86
C ASN A 71 10.88 -16.42 -1.78
N ASN A 72 11.08 -16.81 -0.53
CA ASN A 72 12.43 -16.79 0.00
C ASN A 72 12.65 -17.96 0.95
N LYS A 73 13.52 -18.89 0.50
CA LYS A 73 14.06 -20.00 1.27
C LYS A 73 14.43 -19.54 2.67
N ALA A 74 13.75 -20.08 3.66
CA ALA A 74 14.39 -20.37 4.92
C ALA A 74 15.58 -21.31 4.61
N VAL A 75 16.80 -20.78 4.65
CA VAL A 75 18.00 -21.60 4.86
C VAL A 75 18.38 -21.50 6.33
N PRO A 76 17.83 -22.34 7.23
CA PRO A 76 18.51 -22.62 8.48
C PRO A 76 19.61 -23.64 8.17
N SER A 77 20.64 -23.22 7.46
CA SER A 77 21.89 -24.00 7.43
C SER A 77 22.67 -23.62 8.69
N GLY A 78 22.12 -24.06 9.83
CA GLY A 78 22.84 -24.13 11.08
C GLY A 78 24.10 -24.94 10.86
N GLY A 79 25.21 -24.43 11.39
CA GLY A 79 26.51 -25.05 11.28
C GLY A 79 26.56 -26.42 11.93
N ASN A 80 27.53 -27.21 11.46
CA ASN A 80 28.35 -28.07 12.30
C ASN A 80 29.69 -28.30 11.61
#